data_AF-A0A2V8M723-F1
#
_entry.id   AF-A0A2V8M723-F1
#
_cell.length_a   1.000
_cell.length_b   1.000
_cell.length_c   1.000
_cell.angle_alpha   90.00
_cell.angle_beta   90.00
_cell.angle_gamma   90.00
#
_symmetry.space_group_name_H-M   'P 1'
#
loop_
_entity.id
_entity.type
_entity.pdbx_description
1 polymer ?
#
loop_
_entity_poly.entity_id
_entity_poly.type
_entity_poly.pdbx_seq_one_letter_code
_entity_poly.pdbx_strand_id
1 'polypeptide(L)'
;MNHRILPLIGGVVLLTPTFVFAQTRASAAKPDLSGIWTNATVTPLERPKEFAGKEFLTKAEAAEFEKQAVYDADGDRRDGGAEADVGRAYNEFWRDRGKVISTMRSSLIVDPPDGKVPPLLPEAQKRNAD
;
A
#
# COMPACT_ATOMS: atom_id res chain seq x y z
N MET A 1 27.19 -26.04 -77.83
CA MET A 1 25.76 -25.94 -77.48
C MET A 1 25.66 -25.99 -75.96
N ASN A 2 24.84 -25.10 -75.37
CA ASN A 2 24.34 -25.13 -73.98
C ASN A 2 25.04 -24.22 -72.96
N HIS A 3 24.90 -22.91 -73.17
CA HIS A 3 24.16 -21.96 -72.33
C HIS A 3 23.89 -22.25 -70.83
N ARG A 4 24.18 -21.20 -70.03
CA ARG A 4 23.44 -20.66 -68.85
C ARG A 4 23.81 -21.17 -67.45
N ILE A 5 23.70 -20.43 -66.34
CA ILE A 5 23.56 -19.02 -65.92
C ILE A 5 23.78 -19.09 -64.39
N LEU A 6 24.56 -18.19 -63.78
CA LEU A 6 24.62 -17.99 -62.32
C LEU A 6 23.35 -17.25 -61.86
N PRO A 7 22.65 -17.67 -60.79
CA PRO A 7 21.75 -16.77 -60.10
C PRO A 7 22.50 -16.07 -58.95
N LEU A 8 22.68 -14.76 -59.09
CA LEU A 8 22.87 -13.85 -57.97
C LEU A 8 21.56 -13.81 -57.17
N ILE A 9 21.57 -14.35 -55.95
CA ILE A 9 20.47 -14.15 -55.01
C ILE A 9 20.78 -12.88 -54.23
N GLY A 10 20.18 -11.76 -54.67
CA GLY A 10 20.16 -10.52 -53.91
C GLY A 10 19.29 -10.68 -52.67
N GLY A 11 19.88 -10.51 -51.49
CA GLY A 11 19.16 -10.51 -50.22
C GLY A 11 18.31 -9.26 -50.08
N VAL A 12 16.99 -9.44 -49.98
CA VAL A 12 16.08 -8.38 -49.54
C VAL A 12 16.05 -8.40 -48.02
N VAL A 13 16.70 -7.43 -47.39
CA VAL A 13 16.53 -7.15 -45.96
C VAL A 13 15.26 -6.33 -45.81
N LEU A 14 14.17 -6.97 -45.40
CA LEU A 14 12.95 -6.29 -44.99
C LEU A 14 13.17 -5.70 -43.60
N LEU A 15 13.45 -4.39 -43.53
CA LEU A 15 13.32 -3.63 -42.28
C LEU A 15 11.84 -3.55 -41.92
N THR A 16 11.39 -4.40 -41.00
CA THR A 16 10.11 -4.22 -40.33
C THR A 16 10.23 -3.06 -39.36
N PRO A 17 9.45 -1.98 -39.47
CA PRO A 17 9.45 -0.94 -38.46
C PRO A 17 8.87 -1.53 -37.17
N THR A 18 9.72 -1.70 -36.15
CA THR A 18 9.26 -1.86 -34.77
C THR A 18 8.57 -0.57 -34.37
N PHE A 19 7.24 -0.57 -34.38
CA PHE A 19 6.47 0.48 -33.74
C PHE A 19 6.74 0.42 -32.24
N VAL A 20 7.64 1.27 -31.75
CA VAL A 20 7.70 1.63 -30.35
C VAL A 20 6.40 2.41 -30.10
N PHE A 21 5.41 1.74 -29.53
CA PHE A 21 4.33 2.45 -28.84
C PHE A 21 5.02 3.19 -27.68
N ALA A 22 5.44 4.43 -27.93
CA ALA A 22 5.49 5.41 -26.88
C ALA A 22 4.13 5.31 -26.22
N GLN A 23 4.10 4.92 -24.96
CA GLN A 23 2.90 4.86 -24.16
C GLN A 23 2.37 6.30 -24.16
N THR A 24 1.56 6.63 -25.16
CA THR A 24 0.66 7.76 -25.08
C THR A 24 -0.02 7.50 -23.76
N ARG A 25 0.14 8.41 -22.81
CA ARG A 25 -0.75 8.44 -21.66
C ARG A 25 -2.12 8.62 -22.29
N ALA A 26 -2.78 7.51 -22.65
CA ALA A 26 -4.21 7.47 -22.84
C ALA A 26 -4.70 8.29 -21.67
N SER A 27 -5.34 9.44 -21.94
CA SER A 27 -5.85 10.36 -20.93
C SER A 27 -6.48 9.48 -19.85
N ALA A 28 -5.73 9.21 -18.77
CA ALA A 28 -6.05 8.08 -17.93
C ALA A 28 -7.40 8.47 -17.36
N ALA A 29 -8.41 7.61 -17.55
CA ALA A 29 -9.72 7.85 -16.98
C ALA A 29 -9.47 8.24 -15.52
N LYS A 30 -9.85 9.47 -15.14
CA LYS A 30 -9.57 9.96 -13.80
C LYS A 30 -10.26 8.99 -12.84
N PRO A 31 -9.57 8.50 -11.79
CA PRO A 31 -10.20 7.62 -10.83
C PRO A 31 -11.46 8.28 -10.29
N ASP A 32 -12.56 7.52 -10.22
CA ASP A 32 -13.74 7.97 -9.49
C ASP A 32 -13.43 7.91 -8.00
N LEU A 33 -13.42 9.07 -7.35
CA LEU A 33 -13.21 9.21 -5.90
C LEU A 33 -14.52 9.38 -5.14
N SER A 34 -15.67 9.23 -5.80
CA SER A 34 -16.96 9.24 -5.15
C SER A 34 -17.13 7.98 -4.28
N GLY A 35 -17.78 8.15 -3.13
CA GLY A 35 -17.99 7.06 -2.17
C GLY A 35 -18.08 7.54 -0.73
N ILE A 36 -18.27 6.58 0.17
CA ILE A 36 -18.20 6.78 1.61
C ILE A 36 -16.79 6.43 2.05
N TRP A 37 -16.10 7.41 2.62
CA TRP A 37 -14.73 7.27 3.12
C TRP A 37 -14.76 7.21 4.64
N THR A 38 -13.99 6.31 5.23
CA THR A 38 -13.80 6.19 6.67
C THR A 38 -12.33 5.89 6.98
N ASN A 39 -11.88 6.33 8.15
CA ASN A 39 -10.58 5.98 8.71
C ASN A 39 -10.68 4.90 9.80
N ALA A 40 -11.88 4.35 10.06
CA ALA A 40 -12.10 3.35 11.09
C ALA A 40 -11.45 2.01 10.70
N THR A 41 -10.24 1.78 11.20
CA THR A 41 -9.51 0.51 11.08
C THR A 41 -8.50 0.38 12.21
N VAL A 42 -8.31 -0.86 12.67
CA VAL A 42 -7.20 -1.21 13.56
C VAL A 42 -5.94 -1.59 12.78
N THR A 43 -5.99 -1.71 11.43
CA THR A 43 -4.81 -2.00 10.62
C THR A 43 -3.81 -0.84 10.79
N PRO A 44 -2.59 -1.13 11.29
CA PRO A 44 -1.61 -0.08 11.56
C PRO A 44 -1.09 0.53 10.27
N LEU A 45 -0.67 1.79 10.32
CA LEU A 45 -0.06 2.47 9.18
C LEU A 45 1.18 1.70 8.68
N GLU A 46 2.10 1.43 9.61
CA GLU A 46 3.31 0.67 9.36
C GLU A 46 3.19 -0.76 9.88
N ARG A 47 3.83 -1.72 9.20
CA ARG A 47 3.86 -3.12 9.62
C ARG A 47 4.55 -3.26 10.99
N PRO A 48 3.87 -3.79 12.02
CA PRO A 48 4.48 -4.08 13.30
C PRO A 48 5.60 -5.12 13.19
N LYS A 49 6.53 -5.12 14.15
CA LYS A 49 7.71 -6.02 14.12
C LYS A 49 7.30 -7.48 14.23
N GLU A 50 6.27 -7.77 15.00
CA GLU A 50 5.65 -9.09 15.17
C GLU A 50 5.08 -9.66 13.86
N PHE A 51 4.81 -8.81 12.87
CA PHE A 51 4.35 -9.22 11.55
C PHE A 51 5.43 -9.05 10.47
N ALA A 52 6.70 -8.86 10.82
CA ALA A 52 7.78 -8.70 9.85
C ALA A 52 7.80 -9.85 8.81
N GLY A 53 7.86 -9.50 7.52
CA GLY A 53 7.79 -10.45 6.40
C GLY A 53 6.43 -11.11 6.18
N LYS A 54 5.41 -10.77 6.98
CA LYS A 54 4.06 -11.28 6.87
C LYS A 54 3.14 -10.20 6.34
N GLU A 55 2.88 -10.24 5.03
CA GLU A 55 2.05 -9.24 4.37
C GLU A 55 0.57 -9.36 4.75
N PHE A 56 0.10 -10.59 4.96
CA PHE A 56 -1.31 -10.90 5.22
C PHE A 56 -1.49 -11.71 6.50
N LEU A 57 -2.51 -11.36 7.27
CA LEU A 57 -2.99 -12.10 8.42
C LEU A 57 -3.98 -13.18 7.98
N THR A 58 -3.99 -14.30 8.68
CA THR A 58 -5.12 -15.23 8.60
C THR A 58 -6.33 -14.61 9.31
N LYS A 59 -7.54 -15.12 9.03
CA LYS A 59 -8.76 -14.65 9.72
C LYS A 59 -8.69 -14.79 11.25
N ALA A 60 -8.06 -15.87 11.73
CA ALA A 60 -7.91 -16.11 13.15
C ALA A 60 -6.96 -15.09 13.80
N GLU A 61 -5.85 -14.79 13.13
CA GLU A 61 -4.88 -13.79 13.61
C GLU A 61 -5.44 -12.38 13.55
N ALA A 62 -6.17 -12.04 12.49
CA ALA A 62 -6.87 -10.75 12.39
C ALA A 62 -7.89 -10.59 13.52
N ALA A 63 -8.68 -11.63 13.82
CA ALA A 63 -9.65 -11.58 14.91
C ALA A 63 -8.99 -11.43 16.29
N GLU A 64 -7.84 -12.07 16.52
CA GLU A 64 -7.10 -11.91 17.76
C GLU A 64 -6.45 -10.53 17.87
N PHE A 65 -5.87 -10.05 16.78
CA PHE A 65 -5.31 -8.70 16.69
C PHE A 65 -6.38 -7.61 16.92
N GLU A 66 -7.58 -7.78 16.36
CA GLU A 66 -8.72 -6.88 16.58
C GLU A 66 -9.11 -6.83 18.06
N LYS A 67 -9.21 -7.97 18.75
CA LYS A 67 -9.52 -8.00 20.18
C LYS A 67 -8.46 -7.29 21.00
N GLN A 68 -7.18 -7.56 20.71
CA GLN A 68 -6.07 -6.95 21.43
C GLN A 68 -6.05 -5.44 21.22
N ALA A 69 -6.24 -4.97 19.98
CA ALA A 69 -6.27 -3.56 19.66
C ALA A 69 -7.40 -2.80 20.38
N VAL A 70 -8.59 -3.42 20.52
CA VAL A 70 -9.69 -2.83 21.32
C VAL A 70 -9.32 -2.81 22.80
N TYR A 71 -8.76 -3.90 23.33
CA TYR A 71 -8.36 -3.99 24.74
C TYR A 71 -7.28 -2.96 25.14
N ASP A 72 -6.29 -2.77 24.27
CA ASP A 72 -5.18 -1.82 24.51
C ASP A 72 -5.64 -0.37 24.42
N ALA A 73 -6.61 -0.10 23.55
CA ALA A 73 -7.12 1.24 23.33
C ALA A 73 -8.31 1.61 24.22
N ASP A 74 -8.81 0.68 25.04
CA ASP A 74 -10.01 0.82 25.86
C ASP A 74 -9.97 2.07 26.76
N GLY A 75 -10.81 3.05 26.39
CA GLY A 75 -10.97 4.32 27.08
C GLY A 75 -11.68 4.22 28.42
N ASP A 76 -12.37 3.11 28.71
CA ASP A 76 -13.14 2.96 29.95
C ASP A 76 -12.29 2.49 31.14
N ARG A 77 -11.06 2.05 30.88
CA ARG A 77 -10.09 1.68 31.90
C ARG A 77 -9.72 2.88 32.80
N ARG A 78 -9.62 2.64 34.11
CA ARG A 78 -9.35 3.65 35.15
C ARG A 78 -8.04 3.42 35.90
N ASP A 79 -7.01 3.02 35.16
CA ASP A 79 -5.74 2.50 35.65
C ASP A 79 -4.53 3.44 35.48
N GLY A 80 -4.73 4.75 35.26
CA GLY A 80 -3.64 5.69 34.94
C GLY A 80 -3.67 7.06 35.64
N GLY A 81 -4.56 7.25 36.62
CA GLY A 81 -4.72 8.52 37.33
C GLY A 81 -5.35 9.64 36.49
N ALA A 82 -5.38 10.86 37.03
CA ALA A 82 -6.12 11.98 36.47
C ALA A 82 -5.68 12.35 35.04
N GLU A 83 -4.39 12.32 34.72
CA GLU A 83 -3.88 12.66 33.39
C GLU A 83 -4.34 11.65 32.33
N ALA A 84 -4.24 10.35 32.63
CA ALA A 84 -4.69 9.30 31.72
C ALA A 84 -6.21 9.32 31.54
N ASP A 85 -6.96 9.68 32.59
CA ASP A 85 -8.41 9.81 32.54
C ASP A 85 -8.85 11.00 31.68
N VAL A 86 -8.12 12.12 31.71
CA VAL A 86 -8.33 13.25 30.80
C VAL A 86 -7.99 12.84 29.36
N GLY A 87 -6.90 12.11 29.13
CA GLY A 87 -6.55 11.58 27.81
C GLY A 87 -7.58 10.57 27.26
N ARG A 88 -8.31 9.88 28.14
CA ARG A 88 -9.38 8.92 27.84
C ARG A 88 -10.77 9.48 28.15
N ALA A 89 -10.97 10.79 28.08
CA ALA A 89 -12.22 11.45 28.52
C ALA A 89 -13.51 10.91 27.89
N TYR A 90 -13.43 10.33 26.68
CA TYR A 90 -14.55 9.64 26.03
C TYR A 90 -14.46 8.12 26.16
N ASN A 91 -15.57 7.51 26.59
CA ASN A 91 -15.78 6.06 26.65
C ASN A 91 -15.80 5.41 25.26
N GLU A 92 -15.76 4.07 25.21
CA GLU A 92 -15.72 3.33 23.94
C GLU A 92 -16.97 3.51 23.08
N PHE A 93 -18.12 3.89 23.67
CA PHE A 93 -19.34 4.17 22.90
C PHE A 93 -19.13 5.26 21.82
N TRP A 94 -18.25 6.24 22.07
CA TRP A 94 -17.95 7.32 21.13
C TRP A 94 -16.83 6.99 20.15
N ARG A 95 -16.27 5.78 20.17
CA ARG A 95 -15.10 5.40 19.38
C ARG A 95 -15.44 4.27 18.43
N ASP A 96 -15.21 4.51 17.14
CA ASP A 96 -15.19 3.44 16.14
C ASP A 96 -13.75 3.01 15.89
N ARG A 97 -13.41 1.81 16.38
CA ARG A 97 -12.08 1.22 16.19
C ARG A 97 -11.92 0.57 14.82
N GLY A 98 -13.02 0.27 14.14
CA GLY A 98 -13.01 -0.52 12.91
C GLY A 98 -12.44 -1.92 13.09
N LYS A 99 -11.99 -2.50 11.99
CA LYS A 99 -11.45 -3.87 11.90
C LYS A 99 -10.16 -3.88 11.08
N VAL A 100 -9.50 -5.02 11.00
CA VAL A 100 -8.47 -5.21 9.98
C VAL A 100 -9.13 -5.04 8.61
N ILE A 101 -8.47 -4.30 7.72
CA ILE A 101 -9.01 -4.04 6.38
C ILE A 101 -9.30 -5.35 5.62
N SER A 102 -10.24 -5.32 4.69
CA SER A 102 -10.76 -6.51 3.99
C SER A 102 -9.69 -7.33 3.26
N THR A 103 -8.58 -6.71 2.87
CA THR A 103 -7.43 -7.38 2.25
C THR A 103 -6.59 -8.19 3.24
N MET A 104 -6.91 -8.15 4.54
CA MET A 104 -6.19 -8.82 5.63
C MET A 104 -4.72 -8.41 5.74
N ARG A 105 -4.35 -7.23 5.23
CA ARG A 105 -2.96 -6.75 5.34
C ARG A 105 -2.61 -6.41 6.78
N SER A 106 -1.38 -6.71 7.15
CA SER A 106 -0.81 -6.33 8.44
C SER A 106 -0.36 -4.85 8.52
N SER A 107 -0.51 -4.09 7.43
CA SER A 107 -0.16 -2.67 7.33
C SER A 107 -0.97 -1.96 6.24
N LEU A 108 -1.19 -0.66 6.39
CA LEU A 108 -1.76 0.18 5.33
C LEU A 108 -0.74 0.52 4.25
N ILE A 109 0.54 0.65 4.61
CA ILE A 109 1.62 0.81 3.64
C ILE A 109 1.88 -0.54 2.95
N VAL A 110 1.78 -0.52 1.62
CA VAL A 110 1.96 -1.68 0.75
C VAL A 110 3.34 -1.67 0.09
N ASP A 111 3.82 -0.49 -0.31
CA ASP A 111 5.13 -0.27 -0.89
C ASP A 111 5.84 0.82 -0.07
N PRO A 112 7.03 0.55 0.51
CA PRO A 112 7.85 -0.67 0.38
C PRO A 112 7.22 -1.96 0.94
N PRO A 113 7.62 -3.16 0.47
CA PRO A 113 7.05 -4.45 0.90
C PRO A 113 7.22 -4.75 2.39
N ASP A 114 8.18 -4.12 3.06
CA ASP A 114 8.35 -4.19 4.51
C ASP A 114 7.27 -3.42 5.27
N GLY A 115 6.45 -2.62 4.57
CA GLY A 115 5.29 -1.91 5.08
C GLY A 115 5.70 -0.76 5.99
N LYS A 116 6.88 -0.17 5.77
CA LYS A 116 7.39 0.97 6.52
C LYS A 116 7.25 2.26 5.74
N VAL A 117 7.19 3.38 6.44
CA VAL A 117 7.22 4.70 5.79
C VAL A 117 8.52 4.81 4.99
N PRO A 118 8.45 5.07 3.67
CA PRO A 118 9.66 5.21 2.87
C PRO A 118 10.48 6.41 3.35
N PRO A 119 11.82 6.36 3.21
CA PRO A 119 12.67 7.47 3.61
C PRO A 119 12.30 8.74 2.84
N LEU A 120 12.36 9.88 3.54
CA LEU A 120 12.14 11.17 2.91
C LEU A 120 13.18 11.44 1.82
N LEU A 121 12.74 12.05 0.71
CA LEU A 121 13.64 12.56 -0.33
C LEU A 121 14.60 13.61 0.26
N PRO A 122 15.84 13.72 -0.25
CA PRO A 122 16.81 14.70 0.23
C PRO A 122 16.29 16.14 0.26
N GLU A 123 15.47 16.54 -0.72
CA GLU A 123 14.87 17.87 -0.81
C GLU A 123 13.82 18.11 0.29
N ALA A 124 13.07 17.06 0.66
CA ALA A 124 12.11 17.13 1.76
C ALA A 124 12.82 17.21 3.12
N GLN A 125 13.96 16.52 3.27
CA GLN A 125 14.79 16.64 4.47
C GLN A 125 15.33 18.06 4.64
N LYS A 126 15.79 18.70 3.55
CA LYS A 126 16.25 20.10 3.58
C LYS A 126 15.13 21.06 4.01
N ARG A 127 13.95 20.97 3.42
CA ARG A 127 12.81 21.83 3.78
C ARG A 127 12.39 21.72 5.25
N ASN A 128 12.52 20.55 5.86
CA ASN A 128 12.16 20.36 7.28
C ASN A 128 13.26 20.82 8.24
N ALA A 129 14.47 21.09 7.74
CA ALA A 129 15.60 21.58 8.54
C ALA A 129 15.65 23.11 8.62
N ASP A 130 14.88 23.80 7.76
CA ASP A 130 14.66 25.25 7.76
C ASP A 130 13.53 25.63 8.72
#